data_AF-A0AA46DYL8-F1
#
_entry.id   AF-A0AA46DYL8-F1
#
_cell.length_a   1.000
_cell.length_b   1.000
_cell.length_c   1.000
_cell.angle_alpha   90.00
_cell.angle_beta   90.00
_cell.angle_gamma   90.00
#
_symmetry.space_group_name_H-M   'P 1'
#
loop_
_entity.id
_entity.type
_entity.pdbx_description
1 polymer ?
#
loop_
_entity_poly.entity_id
_entity_poly.type
_entity_poly.pdbx_seq_one_letter_code
_entity_poly.pdbx_strand_id
1 'polypeptide(L)'
;MKKIILYLLISINIFASVSKYEITSFLGKKVYFPKKISKYLSDLLEDNNTESYYEIAKVYADIGEKEAALNFLREYEKIYPNEYLKISKIYHELGDYNKEIKYLDKYIEKKAEQKEILELYMYIVDLIQNNNLAIDMTKYSLNKFQKLELYSYDSQKYYEFFLNNEWNTEEKHKLVEIIKNKDFENDEYLKAILIKIATPKELSELAYAKIKSLENKEGYYEYFLYEEKLAKLTGFRNDLEKLYYLKYKKSEDFNKEFKKLEKRYIRESDIDNLYKLYFLNKDFKIMYNLSFKNEDMFYKFFKDRLQNGISDKEIINLISFYENNNEFKGKYKKEMIKYKLNYVLNDDEKIQIIDEYINKTFDKELFLMKIDILIKSEKSYEAELLLAEKIFKGFENEEFIQKYIEILENSNRIDELMAKLKLLYNKKYYIEYAIKYAYDIDKTFEKDLIQYYFDKGEYVKLLMYKEKLNFKQLDFLLKNGWQEYLDIALEKYEYQKEWIIPNELKYFYFNKNNLVFDDYYKNEIEKKNEKTDVEMYYLYLYYKNKGNIEKAEKYFQILKRNYLL
;
A
#
# COMPACT_ATOMS: atom_id res chain seq x y z
N MET A 1 44.38 5.31 19.62
CA MET A 1 44.64 5.92 20.94
C MET A 1 44.05 7.34 21.02
N LYS A 2 42.72 7.46 20.84
CA LYS A 2 41.90 8.68 21.01
C LYS A 2 40.45 8.20 21.17
N LYS A 3 40.07 7.75 22.38
CA LYS A 3 38.70 7.48 22.85
C LYS A 3 38.65 7.16 24.37
N ILE A 4 39.62 7.66 25.13
CA ILE A 4 39.75 7.48 26.60
C ILE A 4 39.37 8.77 27.36
N ILE A 5 38.98 9.84 26.67
CA ILE A 5 38.76 11.16 27.29
C ILE A 5 37.27 11.46 27.61
N LEU A 6 36.31 10.60 27.25
CA LEU A 6 34.88 10.87 27.53
C LEU A 6 34.25 10.02 28.65
N TYR A 7 34.87 8.92 29.07
CA TYR A 7 34.35 8.08 30.16
C TYR A 7 34.97 8.38 31.54
N LEU A 8 35.87 9.36 31.61
CA LEU A 8 36.57 9.80 32.82
C LEU A 8 35.81 10.90 33.59
N LEU A 9 34.51 11.10 33.33
CA LEU A 9 33.74 12.22 33.87
C LEU A 9 32.51 11.87 34.71
N ILE A 10 32.31 10.62 35.13
CA ILE A 10 31.33 10.31 36.20
C ILE A 10 31.82 9.18 37.12
N SER A 11 33.06 9.26 37.58
CA SER A 11 33.46 8.64 38.85
C SER A 11 34.70 9.34 39.41
N ILE A 12 34.49 10.41 40.18
CA ILE A 12 35.20 10.75 41.42
C ILE A 12 34.47 11.95 42.04
N ASN A 13 34.10 11.76 43.31
CA ASN A 13 33.50 12.72 44.21
C ASN A 13 34.19 14.09 44.21
N ILE A 14 33.43 15.16 43.96
CA ILE A 14 33.61 16.42 44.67
C ILE A 14 32.24 16.81 45.22
N PHE A 15 32.06 16.48 46.50
CA PHE A 15 31.27 17.20 47.50
C PHE A 15 30.49 18.41 46.98
N ALA A 16 29.30 18.14 46.45
CA ALA A 16 28.20 19.08 46.51
C ALA A 16 27.02 18.24 46.97
N SER A 17 26.39 18.63 48.06
CA SER A 17 25.15 18.07 48.57
C SER A 17 24.18 17.79 47.42
N VAL A 18 24.15 16.54 46.91
CA VAL A 18 23.15 16.16 45.92
C VAL A 18 21.86 16.18 46.71
N SER A 19 21.09 17.26 46.56
CA SER A 19 19.78 17.41 47.15
C SER A 19 18.92 16.25 46.65
N LYS A 20 18.91 15.16 47.42
CA LYS A 20 18.08 13.99 47.18
C LYS A 20 16.64 14.45 47.36
N TYR A 21 15.88 14.50 46.27
CA TYR A 21 14.45 14.76 46.37
C TYR A 21 13.76 13.50 46.89
N GLU A 22 12.92 13.66 47.91
CA GLU A 22 12.15 12.61 48.56
C GLU A 22 10.78 12.53 47.88
N ILE A 23 10.50 11.40 47.24
CA ILE A 23 9.16 11.10 46.70
C ILE A 23 8.65 9.87 47.44
N THR A 24 7.40 9.94 47.89
CA THR A 24 6.71 8.81 48.52
C THR A 24 6.02 8.03 47.41
N SER A 25 6.38 6.76 47.22
CA SER A 25 5.69 5.91 46.26
C SER A 25 4.23 5.67 46.67
N PHE A 26 3.39 5.21 45.75
CA PHE A 26 2.01 4.80 46.06
C PHE A 26 1.92 3.64 47.07
N LEU A 27 3.05 2.96 47.35
CA LEU A 27 3.20 1.95 48.41
C LEU A 27 3.65 2.55 49.76
N GLY A 28 3.69 3.89 49.88
CA GLY A 28 4.03 4.59 51.12
C GLY A 28 5.52 4.59 51.47
N LYS A 29 6.42 4.18 50.56
CA LYS A 29 7.86 4.14 50.81
C LYS A 29 8.55 5.39 50.27
N LYS A 30 9.43 5.98 51.08
CA LYS A 30 10.26 7.13 50.72
C LYS A 30 11.44 6.68 49.85
N VAL A 31 11.58 7.25 48.66
CA VAL A 31 12.70 6.95 47.76
C VAL A 31 13.39 8.24 47.32
N TYR A 32 14.70 8.15 47.04
CA TYR A 32 15.58 9.29 46.86
C TYR A 32 16.21 9.30 45.46
N PHE A 33 16.17 10.45 44.76
CA PHE A 33 16.68 10.54 43.38
C PHE A 33 17.65 11.71 43.12
N PRO A 34 18.52 11.59 42.10
CA PRO A 34 19.24 12.72 41.50
C PRO A 34 18.29 13.68 40.81
N LYS A 35 18.47 15.00 41.03
CA LYS A 35 17.58 16.08 40.55
C LYS A 35 17.29 16.04 39.03
N LYS A 36 18.23 15.53 38.24
CA LYS A 36 18.15 15.50 36.76
C LYS A 36 17.11 14.51 36.20
N ILE A 37 16.71 13.50 36.97
CA ILE A 37 15.75 12.45 36.56
C ILE A 37 14.40 12.62 37.30
N SER A 38 14.38 13.44 38.36
CA SER A 38 13.21 13.65 39.23
C SER A 38 11.94 14.13 38.52
N LYS A 39 12.05 15.03 37.54
CA LYS A 39 10.90 15.51 36.76
C LYS A 39 10.29 14.41 35.90
N TYR A 40 11.12 13.66 35.18
CA TYR A 40 10.69 12.53 34.35
C TYR A 40 10.01 11.42 35.17
N LEU A 41 10.54 11.11 36.36
CA LEU A 41 9.92 10.13 37.25
C LEU A 41 8.63 10.65 37.91
N SER A 42 8.55 11.95 38.23
CA SER A 42 7.31 12.56 38.72
C SER A 42 6.22 12.49 37.66
N ASP A 43 6.55 12.85 36.41
CA ASP A 43 5.62 12.78 35.28
C ASP A 43 5.14 11.33 35.08
N LEU A 44 6.03 10.33 35.11
CA LEU A 44 5.67 8.90 34.98
C LEU A 44 4.83 8.36 36.16
N LEU A 45 5.07 8.85 37.38
CA LEU A 45 4.31 8.46 38.57
C LEU A 45 2.92 9.10 38.61
N GLU A 46 2.76 10.29 38.02
CA GLU A 46 1.48 11.00 37.88
C GLU A 46 0.61 10.45 36.74
N ASP A 47 1.23 9.94 35.68
CA ASP A 47 0.53 9.49 34.46
C ASP A 47 -0.36 8.24 34.67
N ASN A 48 -0.26 7.56 35.83
CA ASN A 48 -1.06 6.38 36.21
C ASN A 48 -1.18 5.29 35.12
N ASN A 49 -0.23 5.27 34.19
CA ASN A 49 -0.17 4.38 33.05
C ASN A 49 0.59 3.12 33.45
N THR A 50 0.07 1.96 33.09
CA THR A 50 0.62 0.65 33.44
C THR A 50 2.00 0.40 32.82
N GLU A 51 2.31 1.04 31.69
CA GLU A 51 3.66 1.00 31.07
C GLU A 51 4.71 1.78 31.90
N SER A 52 4.28 2.78 32.68
CA SER A 52 5.18 3.56 33.55
C SER A 52 5.88 2.68 34.58
N TYR A 53 5.27 1.58 35.03
CA TYR A 53 5.91 0.67 35.98
C TYR A 53 7.16 -0.02 35.42
N TYR A 54 7.17 -0.37 34.13
CA TYR A 54 8.35 -0.94 33.49
C TYR A 54 9.48 0.10 33.37
N GLU A 55 9.17 1.30 32.89
CA GLU A 55 10.17 2.37 32.75
C GLU A 55 10.74 2.80 34.10
N ILE A 56 9.91 2.84 35.16
CA ILE A 56 10.37 3.12 36.52
C ILE A 56 11.27 1.97 37.02
N ALA A 57 10.90 0.71 36.81
CA ALA A 57 11.71 -0.43 37.21
C ALA A 57 13.11 -0.40 36.56
N LYS A 58 13.16 -0.07 35.27
CA LYS A 58 14.39 0.12 34.50
C LYS A 58 15.27 1.21 35.08
N VAL A 59 14.71 2.40 35.32
CA VAL A 59 15.47 3.51 35.92
C VAL A 59 16.06 3.13 37.28
N TYR A 60 15.32 2.39 38.10
CA TYR A 60 15.83 1.91 39.39
C TYR A 60 16.91 0.84 39.24
N ALA A 61 16.82 -0.04 38.25
CA ALA A 61 17.84 -1.03 37.97
C ALA A 61 19.15 -0.35 37.53
N ASP A 62 19.05 0.64 36.62
CA ASP A 62 20.19 1.42 36.11
C ASP A 62 20.96 2.17 37.21
N ILE A 63 20.26 2.68 38.23
CA ILE A 63 20.90 3.38 39.36
C ILE A 63 21.32 2.43 40.50
N GLY A 64 21.14 1.12 40.34
CA GLY A 64 21.55 0.09 41.30
C GLY A 64 20.61 -0.11 42.50
N GLU A 65 19.41 0.47 42.48
CA GLU A 65 18.40 0.37 43.54
C GLU A 65 17.54 -0.89 43.37
N LYS A 66 18.16 -2.04 43.60
CA LYS A 66 17.61 -3.38 43.27
C LYS A 66 16.24 -3.66 43.89
N GLU A 67 16.01 -3.32 45.15
CA GLU A 67 14.71 -3.58 45.80
C GLU A 67 13.59 -2.73 45.20
N ALA A 68 13.86 -1.48 44.85
CA ALA A 68 12.89 -0.59 44.24
C ALA A 68 12.52 -1.09 42.84
N ALA A 69 13.53 -1.42 42.02
CA ALA A 69 13.33 -2.00 40.70
C ALA A 69 12.45 -3.26 40.74
N LEU A 70 12.71 -4.17 41.69
CA LEU A 70 11.92 -5.39 41.86
C LEU A 70 10.47 -5.13 42.28
N ASN A 71 10.20 -4.11 43.08
CA ASN A 71 8.83 -3.79 43.46
C ASN A 71 8.01 -3.32 42.26
N PHE A 72 8.56 -2.42 41.45
CA PHE A 72 7.89 -1.94 40.23
C PHE A 72 7.79 -3.03 39.16
N LEU A 73 8.81 -3.86 39.00
CA LEU A 73 8.78 -5.02 38.10
C LEU A 73 7.68 -6.01 38.50
N ARG A 74 7.45 -6.28 39.79
CA ARG A 74 6.37 -7.17 40.25
C ARG A 74 4.98 -6.62 39.91
N GLU A 75 4.77 -5.31 40.05
CA GLU A 75 3.51 -4.71 39.65
C GLU A 75 3.31 -4.77 38.14
N TYR A 76 4.38 -4.55 37.36
CA TYR A 76 4.37 -4.76 35.92
C TYR A 76 4.05 -6.21 35.52
N GLU A 77 4.74 -7.20 36.13
CA GLU A 77 4.54 -8.63 35.91
C GLU A 77 3.10 -9.08 36.21
N LYS A 78 2.44 -8.52 37.23
CA LYS A 78 1.04 -8.83 37.54
C LYS A 78 0.08 -8.42 36.42
N ILE A 79 0.34 -7.27 35.79
CA ILE A 79 -0.51 -6.69 34.76
C ILE A 79 -0.21 -7.34 33.40
N TYR A 80 1.08 -7.55 33.10
CA TYR A 80 1.57 -8.10 31.84
C TYR A 80 2.40 -9.38 32.05
N PRO A 81 1.80 -10.48 32.54
CA PRO A 81 2.52 -11.69 32.92
C PRO A 81 3.17 -12.42 31.74
N ASN A 82 2.85 -12.03 30.50
CA ASN A 82 3.34 -12.65 29.27
C ASN A 82 4.44 -11.84 28.57
N GLU A 83 4.81 -10.66 29.07
CA GLU A 83 5.86 -9.82 28.47
C GLU A 83 7.28 -10.24 28.89
N TYR A 84 7.57 -11.52 28.68
CA TYR A 84 8.78 -12.18 29.17
C TYR A 84 10.08 -11.52 28.72
N LEU A 85 10.15 -10.98 27.50
CA LEU A 85 11.35 -10.32 26.98
C LEU A 85 11.63 -8.96 27.65
N LYS A 86 10.59 -8.20 28.00
CA LYS A 86 10.78 -6.95 28.77
C LYS A 86 11.19 -7.27 30.21
N ILE A 87 10.55 -8.28 30.81
CA ILE A 87 10.86 -8.73 32.16
C ILE A 87 12.30 -9.25 32.26
N SER A 88 12.76 -10.04 31.29
CA SER A 88 14.13 -10.57 31.29
C SER A 88 15.19 -9.46 31.24
N LYS A 89 14.96 -8.37 30.50
CA LYS A 89 15.85 -7.21 30.44
C LYS A 89 16.06 -6.54 31.79
N ILE A 90 15.01 -6.41 32.61
CA ILE A 90 15.17 -5.83 33.95
C ILE A 90 15.99 -6.77 34.84
N TYR A 91 15.77 -8.09 34.76
CA TYR A 91 16.61 -9.04 35.50
C TYR A 91 18.09 -9.02 35.05
N HIS A 92 18.34 -8.77 33.76
CA HIS A 92 19.68 -8.54 33.24
C HIS A 92 20.35 -7.33 33.89
N GLU A 93 19.67 -6.17 33.88
CA GLU A 93 20.16 -4.92 34.48
C GLU A 93 20.41 -5.07 35.99
N LEU A 94 19.62 -5.93 36.67
CA LEU A 94 19.79 -6.26 38.10
C LEU A 94 20.85 -7.33 38.40
N GLY A 95 21.50 -7.87 37.36
CA GLY A 95 22.47 -8.96 37.46
C GLY A 95 21.89 -10.29 37.96
N ASP A 96 20.57 -10.49 37.89
CA ASP A 96 19.89 -11.73 38.27
C ASP A 96 19.71 -12.64 37.04
N TYR A 97 20.84 -13.11 36.52
CA TYR A 97 20.94 -13.89 35.29
C TYR A 97 20.16 -15.22 35.32
N ASN A 98 20.00 -15.84 36.50
CA ASN A 98 19.18 -17.04 36.65
C ASN A 98 17.70 -16.76 36.32
N LYS A 99 17.19 -15.59 36.74
CA LYS A 99 15.82 -15.19 36.41
C LYS A 99 15.70 -14.69 34.98
N GLU A 100 16.70 -13.99 34.47
CA GLU A 100 16.75 -13.61 33.06
C GLU A 100 16.55 -14.84 32.15
N ILE A 101 17.38 -15.88 32.33
CA ILE A 101 17.30 -17.12 31.54
C ILE A 101 15.93 -17.79 31.70
N LYS A 102 15.38 -17.84 32.92
CA LYS A 102 14.04 -18.40 33.17
C LYS A 102 12.94 -17.70 32.37
N TYR A 103 13.02 -16.38 32.22
CA TYR A 103 12.04 -15.62 31.43
C TYR A 103 12.30 -15.74 29.93
N LEU A 104 13.56 -15.79 29.49
CA LEU A 104 13.90 -16.09 28.10
C LEU A 104 13.42 -17.48 27.68
N ASP A 105 13.55 -18.49 28.53
CA ASP A 105 13.00 -19.84 28.29
C ASP A 105 11.48 -19.79 28.03
N LYS A 106 10.73 -19.08 28.88
CA LYS A 106 9.28 -18.91 28.70
C LYS A 106 8.93 -18.13 27.42
N TYR A 107 9.79 -17.19 27.01
CA TYR A 107 9.63 -16.46 25.76
C TYR A 107 9.83 -17.39 24.56
N ILE A 108 10.88 -18.21 24.59
CA ILE A 108 11.21 -19.20 23.55
C ILE A 108 10.08 -20.22 23.40
N GLU A 109 9.53 -20.73 24.51
CA GLU A 109 8.39 -21.66 24.50
C GLU A 109 7.15 -21.11 23.76
N LYS A 110 6.99 -19.78 23.72
CA LYS A 110 5.85 -19.11 23.06
C LYS A 110 6.15 -18.61 21.65
N LYS A 111 7.40 -18.70 21.18
CA LYS A 111 7.81 -18.18 19.88
C LYS A 111 7.82 -19.26 18.81
N ALA A 112 7.37 -18.88 17.61
CA ALA A 112 7.35 -19.76 16.44
C ALA A 112 8.54 -19.52 15.48
N GLU A 113 9.18 -18.35 15.57
CA GLU A 113 10.27 -18.01 14.66
C GLU A 113 11.58 -18.69 15.08
N GLN A 114 11.96 -19.72 14.33
CA GLN A 114 13.13 -20.56 14.60
C GLN A 114 14.43 -19.75 14.72
N LYS A 115 14.63 -18.72 13.88
CA LYS A 115 15.84 -17.89 13.91
C LYS A 115 16.01 -17.15 15.24
N GLU A 116 14.96 -16.49 15.72
CA GLU A 116 14.99 -15.74 16.98
C GLU A 116 15.30 -16.67 18.17
N ILE A 117 14.76 -17.91 18.14
CA ILE A 117 15.07 -18.94 19.13
C ILE A 117 16.57 -19.29 19.12
N LEU A 118 17.16 -19.48 17.94
CA LEU A 118 18.59 -19.80 17.81
C LEU A 118 19.49 -18.65 18.29
N GLU A 119 19.12 -17.40 18.01
CA GLU A 119 19.84 -16.20 18.50
C GLU A 119 19.80 -16.14 20.03
N LEU A 120 18.64 -16.43 20.62
CA LEU A 120 18.49 -16.48 22.08
C LEU A 120 19.26 -17.64 22.71
N TYR A 121 19.34 -18.81 22.07
CA TYR A 121 20.17 -19.91 22.56
C TYR A 121 21.65 -19.53 22.60
N MET A 122 22.17 -18.87 21.57
CA MET A 122 23.55 -18.35 21.60
C MET A 122 23.75 -17.35 22.73
N TYR A 123 22.83 -16.38 22.86
CA TYR A 123 22.89 -15.39 23.93
C TYR A 123 22.89 -16.03 25.33
N ILE A 124 22.02 -17.02 25.57
CA ILE A 124 21.95 -17.74 26.86
C ILE A 124 23.25 -18.48 27.15
N VAL A 125 23.85 -19.15 26.15
CA VAL A 125 25.14 -19.84 26.33
C VAL A 125 26.23 -18.85 26.70
N ASP A 126 26.33 -17.72 26.00
CA ASP A 126 27.30 -16.66 26.30
C ASP A 126 27.09 -16.11 27.72
N LEU A 127 25.83 -15.92 28.12
CA LEU A 127 25.46 -15.42 29.43
C LEU A 127 25.82 -16.40 30.55
N ILE A 128 25.62 -17.71 30.35
CA ILE A 128 26.02 -18.77 31.29
C ILE A 128 27.54 -18.81 31.44
N GLN A 129 28.27 -18.77 30.32
CA GLN A 129 29.74 -18.85 30.31
C GLN A 129 30.39 -17.62 30.93
N ASN A 130 29.99 -16.42 30.51
CA ASN A 130 30.60 -15.17 30.97
C ASN A 130 30.34 -14.88 32.45
N ASN A 131 29.25 -15.41 33.01
CA ASN A 131 28.87 -15.19 34.41
C ASN A 131 29.08 -16.43 35.30
N ASN A 132 29.71 -17.50 34.79
CA ASN A 132 29.97 -18.76 35.51
C ASN A 132 28.72 -19.33 36.21
N LEU A 133 27.57 -19.36 35.52
CA LEU A 133 26.32 -19.84 36.09
C LEU A 133 26.28 -21.37 36.15
N ALA A 134 25.77 -21.92 37.25
CA ALA A 134 25.59 -23.37 37.44
C ALA A 134 24.32 -23.88 36.72
N ILE A 135 24.22 -23.65 35.40
CA ILE A 135 23.09 -24.05 34.55
C ILE A 135 23.60 -25.02 33.48
N ASP A 136 22.86 -26.10 33.24
CA ASP A 136 23.16 -27.05 32.16
C ASP A 136 22.93 -26.41 30.77
N MET A 137 24.00 -26.33 29.97
CA MET A 137 23.97 -25.73 28.64
C MET A 137 23.51 -26.68 27.54
N THR A 138 23.34 -27.98 27.81
CA THR A 138 23.00 -28.98 26.78
C THR A 138 21.73 -28.60 26.00
N LYS A 139 20.72 -28.06 26.69
CA LYS A 139 19.45 -27.56 26.12
C LYS A 139 19.64 -26.45 25.08
N TYR A 140 20.68 -25.64 25.21
CA TYR A 140 20.94 -24.47 24.36
C TYR A 140 22.02 -24.72 23.31
N SER A 141 22.55 -25.94 23.24
CA SER A 141 23.62 -26.28 22.30
C SER A 141 23.11 -26.33 20.86
N LEU A 142 23.77 -25.58 19.98
CA LEU A 142 23.45 -25.54 18.55
C LEU A 142 24.36 -26.49 17.75
N ASN A 143 23.76 -27.29 16.88
CA ASN A 143 24.50 -28.09 15.91
C ASN A 143 25.05 -27.22 14.75
N LYS A 144 25.91 -27.80 13.90
CA LYS A 144 26.57 -27.08 12.80
C LYS A 144 25.58 -26.43 11.82
N PHE A 145 24.46 -27.10 11.52
CA PHE A 145 23.43 -26.55 10.61
C PHE A 145 22.66 -25.40 11.24
N GLN A 146 22.30 -25.51 12.51
CA GLN A 146 21.63 -24.44 13.26
C GLN A 146 22.52 -23.19 13.37
N LYS A 147 23.83 -23.39 13.64
CA LYS A 147 24.79 -22.28 13.63
C LYS A 147 24.93 -21.64 12.26
N LEU A 148 24.95 -22.45 11.21
CA LEU A 148 25.02 -21.96 9.83
C LEU A 148 23.73 -21.19 9.44
N GLU A 149 22.55 -21.63 9.92
CA GLU A 149 21.26 -20.99 9.69
C GLU A 149 21.20 -19.56 10.25
N LEU A 150 21.88 -19.28 11.36
CA LEU A 150 21.99 -17.92 11.91
C LEU A 150 22.63 -16.92 10.94
N TYR A 151 23.53 -17.40 10.07
CA TYR A 151 24.18 -16.57 9.06
C TYR A 151 23.41 -16.53 7.74
N SER A 152 22.19 -17.05 7.65
CA SER A 152 21.45 -17.18 6.38
C SER A 152 21.16 -15.85 5.66
N TYR A 153 21.27 -14.72 6.36
CA TYR A 153 21.05 -13.36 5.83
C TYR A 153 22.35 -12.60 5.56
N ASP A 154 23.50 -13.16 5.95
CA ASP A 154 24.83 -12.58 5.75
C ASP A 154 25.70 -13.63 5.07
N SER A 155 25.66 -13.63 3.74
CA SER A 155 26.28 -14.67 2.93
C SER A 155 27.78 -14.74 3.05
N GLN A 156 28.44 -13.63 3.39
CA GLN A 156 29.86 -13.63 3.72
C GLN A 156 30.11 -14.41 5.01
N LYS A 157 29.39 -14.13 6.10
CA LYS A 157 29.53 -14.90 7.34
C LYS A 157 29.12 -16.35 7.18
N TYR A 158 28.10 -16.62 6.36
CA TYR A 158 27.69 -17.97 6.00
C TYR A 158 28.84 -18.74 5.34
N TYR A 159 29.53 -18.10 4.41
CA TYR A 159 30.69 -18.66 3.72
C TYR A 159 31.89 -18.83 4.64
N GLU A 160 32.22 -17.84 5.46
CA GLU A 160 33.30 -17.93 6.43
C GLU A 160 33.06 -19.07 7.44
N PHE A 161 31.84 -19.19 7.97
CA PHE A 161 31.48 -20.32 8.83
C PHE A 161 31.59 -21.65 8.10
N PHE A 162 31.12 -21.73 6.84
CA PHE A 162 31.25 -22.93 6.03
C PHE A 162 32.72 -23.35 5.87
N LEU A 163 33.63 -22.42 5.55
CA LEU A 163 35.06 -22.72 5.38
C LEU A 163 35.75 -23.15 6.67
N ASN A 164 35.33 -22.61 7.81
CA ASN A 164 35.93 -22.88 9.11
C ASN A 164 35.43 -24.19 9.76
N ASN A 165 34.55 -24.93 9.10
CA ASN A 165 34.01 -26.20 9.60
C ASN A 165 34.27 -27.33 8.62
N GLU A 166 34.61 -28.51 9.15
CA GLU A 166 34.68 -29.72 8.34
C GLU A 166 33.26 -30.28 8.09
N TRP A 167 32.97 -30.62 6.83
CA TRP A 167 31.69 -31.17 6.39
C TRP A 167 31.90 -32.53 5.72
N ASN A 168 31.20 -33.55 6.21
CA ASN A 168 31.23 -34.89 5.63
C ASN A 168 30.35 -34.97 4.36
N THR A 169 30.37 -36.11 3.66
CA THR A 169 29.64 -36.29 2.39
C THR A 169 28.13 -36.13 2.54
N GLU A 170 27.53 -36.66 3.60
CA GLU A 170 26.09 -36.56 3.84
C GLU A 170 25.69 -35.12 4.18
N GLU A 171 26.50 -34.44 5.00
CA GLU A 171 26.27 -33.05 5.37
C GLU A 171 26.40 -32.12 4.15
N LYS A 172 27.38 -32.36 3.27
CA LYS A 172 27.53 -31.63 2.00
C LYS A 172 26.31 -31.78 1.11
N HIS A 173 25.76 -32.99 0.99
CA HIS A 173 24.55 -33.21 0.19
C HIS A 173 23.34 -32.47 0.79
N LYS A 174 23.17 -32.51 2.12
CA LYS A 174 22.15 -31.71 2.81
C LYS A 174 22.33 -30.20 2.57
N LEU A 175 23.56 -29.71 2.61
CA LEU A 175 23.87 -28.30 2.29
C LEU A 175 23.53 -27.95 0.86
N VAL A 176 23.80 -28.83 -0.11
CA VAL A 176 23.41 -28.62 -1.51
C VAL A 176 21.90 -28.42 -1.58
N GLU A 177 21.08 -29.29 -0.99
CA GLU A 177 19.61 -29.16 -1.02
C GLU A 177 19.12 -27.88 -0.33
N ILE A 178 19.70 -27.49 0.81
CA ILE A 178 19.43 -26.20 1.46
C ILE A 178 19.78 -25.04 0.51
N ILE A 179 20.88 -25.17 -0.22
CA ILE A 179 21.38 -24.20 -1.21
C ILE A 179 20.65 -24.32 -2.57
N LYS A 180 19.75 -25.26 -2.78
CA LYS A 180 18.89 -25.27 -3.97
C LYS A 180 17.63 -24.40 -3.78
N ASN A 181 17.16 -24.30 -2.53
CA ASN A 181 15.85 -23.74 -2.21
C ASN A 181 15.83 -22.24 -1.87
N LYS A 182 16.96 -21.53 -1.96
CA LYS A 182 17.04 -20.06 -1.79
C LYS A 182 17.35 -19.39 -3.13
N ASP A 183 17.15 -18.07 -3.20
CA ASP A 183 17.36 -17.30 -4.42
C ASP A 183 18.85 -16.91 -4.57
N PHE A 184 19.65 -17.83 -5.13
CA PHE A 184 21.12 -17.74 -5.17
C PHE A 184 21.70 -17.09 -6.43
N GLU A 185 20.85 -16.63 -7.37
CA GLU A 185 21.34 -16.15 -8.67
C GLU A 185 22.26 -14.94 -8.57
N ASN A 186 22.21 -14.20 -7.47
CA ASN A 186 23.01 -12.98 -7.26
C ASN A 186 24.05 -13.08 -6.13
N ASP A 187 24.19 -14.23 -5.46
CA ASP A 187 25.09 -14.37 -4.31
C ASP A 187 26.39 -15.12 -4.66
N GLU A 188 27.50 -14.40 -4.78
CA GLU A 188 28.80 -14.96 -5.15
C GLU A 188 29.36 -15.93 -4.11
N TYR A 189 29.09 -15.70 -2.83
CA TYR A 189 29.57 -16.55 -1.74
C TYR A 189 28.88 -17.90 -1.73
N LEU A 190 27.56 -17.91 -1.89
CA LEU A 190 26.76 -19.13 -1.91
C LEU A 190 27.03 -19.95 -3.19
N LYS A 191 27.28 -19.28 -4.33
CA LYS A 191 27.81 -19.93 -5.54
C LYS A 191 29.15 -20.61 -5.29
N ALA A 192 30.07 -19.95 -4.58
CA ALA A 192 31.38 -20.52 -4.25
C ALA A 192 31.26 -21.77 -3.36
N ILE A 193 30.33 -21.80 -2.40
CA ILE A 193 30.02 -23.00 -1.61
C ILE A 193 29.54 -24.12 -2.52
N LEU A 194 28.50 -23.84 -3.33
CA LEU A 194 27.89 -24.82 -4.21
C LEU A 194 28.92 -25.47 -5.14
N ILE A 195 29.80 -24.68 -5.77
CA ILE A 195 30.88 -25.18 -6.64
C ILE A 195 31.85 -26.10 -5.88
N LYS A 196 32.08 -25.86 -4.58
CA LYS A 196 32.99 -26.69 -3.76
C LYS A 196 32.38 -28.02 -3.33
N ILE A 197 31.05 -28.11 -3.18
CA ILE A 197 30.41 -29.28 -2.54
C ILE A 197 29.50 -30.09 -3.46
N ALA A 198 28.96 -29.49 -4.52
CA ALA A 198 28.04 -30.16 -5.42
C ALA A 198 28.80 -31.05 -6.42
N THR A 199 28.22 -32.21 -6.71
CA THR A 199 28.69 -33.09 -7.78
C THR A 199 28.45 -32.44 -9.15
N PRO A 200 29.19 -32.83 -10.19
CA PRO A 200 28.94 -32.33 -11.55
C PRO A 200 27.50 -32.56 -12.04
N LYS A 201 26.86 -33.66 -11.60
CA LYS A 201 25.47 -33.96 -11.94
C LYS A 201 24.50 -32.97 -11.28
N GLU A 202 24.69 -32.67 -9.99
CA GLU A 202 23.86 -31.70 -9.27
C GLU A 202 24.01 -30.29 -9.84
N LEU A 203 25.22 -29.91 -10.26
CA LEU A 203 25.45 -28.62 -10.89
C LEU A 203 24.79 -28.51 -12.29
N SER A 204 24.82 -29.59 -13.06
CA SER A 204 24.10 -29.69 -14.36
C SER A 204 22.59 -29.52 -14.18
N GLU A 205 22.01 -30.23 -13.22
CA GLU A 205 20.59 -30.15 -12.89
C GLU A 205 20.20 -28.73 -12.45
N LEU A 206 21.05 -28.07 -11.66
CA LEU A 206 20.84 -26.68 -11.24
C LEU A 206 20.91 -25.69 -12.39
N ALA A 207 21.88 -25.85 -13.31
CA ALA A 207 21.97 -25.02 -14.50
C ALA A 207 20.73 -25.18 -15.39
N TYR A 208 20.22 -26.41 -15.54
CA TYR A 208 18.99 -26.66 -16.30
C TYR A 208 17.74 -26.09 -15.62
N ALA A 209 17.64 -26.17 -14.29
CA ALA A 209 16.49 -25.69 -13.53
C ALA A 209 16.27 -24.16 -13.68
N LYS A 210 17.30 -23.40 -14.06
CA LYS A 210 17.21 -21.96 -14.36
C LYS A 210 16.42 -21.64 -15.63
N ILE A 211 16.19 -22.64 -16.48
CA ILE A 211 15.44 -22.47 -17.71
C ILE A 211 13.94 -22.42 -17.36
N LYS A 212 13.49 -21.21 -16.99
CA LYS A 212 12.10 -20.92 -16.57
C LYS A 212 11.05 -21.26 -17.63
N SER A 213 11.42 -21.18 -18.90
CA SER A 213 10.54 -21.53 -20.01
C SER A 213 11.33 -21.99 -21.24
N LEU A 214 10.65 -22.67 -22.15
CA LEU A 214 11.19 -23.04 -23.46
C LEU A 214 11.50 -21.82 -24.34
N GLU A 215 11.13 -20.60 -23.92
CA GLU A 215 11.43 -19.34 -24.60
C GLU A 215 12.73 -18.71 -24.08
N ASN A 216 13.28 -19.19 -22.94
CA ASN A 216 14.51 -18.68 -22.34
C ASN A 216 15.76 -19.17 -23.09
N LYS A 217 15.97 -18.63 -24.29
CA LYS A 217 17.11 -18.95 -25.15
C LYS A 217 18.46 -18.72 -24.45
N GLU A 218 18.58 -17.65 -23.66
CA GLU A 218 19.79 -17.32 -22.92
C GLU A 218 20.09 -18.36 -21.85
N GLY A 219 19.06 -18.78 -21.09
CA GLY A 219 19.19 -19.87 -20.11
C GLY A 219 19.65 -21.18 -20.73
N TYR A 220 19.13 -21.55 -21.92
CA TYR A 220 19.63 -22.73 -22.65
C TYR A 220 21.11 -22.60 -23.03
N TYR A 221 21.54 -21.40 -23.46
CA TYR A 221 22.92 -21.17 -23.92
C TYR A 221 23.91 -21.19 -22.75
N GLU A 222 23.52 -20.61 -21.61
CA GLU A 222 24.30 -20.71 -20.37
C GLU A 222 24.43 -22.15 -19.89
N TYR A 223 23.34 -22.92 -19.94
CA TYR A 223 23.35 -24.34 -19.62
C TYR A 223 24.30 -25.12 -20.54
N PHE A 224 24.26 -24.92 -21.86
CA PHE A 224 25.17 -25.62 -22.78
C PHE A 224 26.63 -25.23 -22.58
N LEU A 225 26.91 -23.94 -22.36
CA LEU A 225 28.28 -23.48 -22.05
C LEU A 225 28.81 -24.15 -20.77
N TYR A 226 27.94 -24.34 -19.78
CA TYR A 226 28.27 -25.02 -18.55
C TYR A 226 28.55 -26.52 -18.76
N GLU A 227 27.68 -27.23 -19.45
CA GLU A 227 27.84 -28.66 -19.78
C GLU A 227 29.13 -28.95 -20.56
N GLU A 228 29.50 -28.05 -21.47
CA GLU A 228 30.74 -28.18 -22.24
C GLU A 228 31.99 -28.02 -21.38
N LYS A 229 31.98 -27.08 -20.42
CA LYS A 229 33.08 -26.94 -19.45
C LYS A 229 33.26 -28.19 -18.59
N LEU A 230 32.18 -28.92 -18.34
CA LEU A 230 32.22 -30.20 -17.61
C LEU A 230 32.58 -31.40 -18.50
N ALA A 231 32.69 -31.23 -19.82
CA ALA A 231 32.88 -32.28 -20.81
C ALA A 231 31.84 -33.42 -20.70
N LYS A 232 30.58 -33.09 -20.35
CA LYS A 232 29.56 -34.05 -19.91
C LYS A 232 28.22 -34.01 -20.65
N LEU A 233 28.14 -33.42 -21.84
CA LEU A 233 26.91 -33.44 -22.63
C LEU A 233 26.58 -34.89 -23.07
N THR A 234 25.85 -35.64 -22.25
CA THR A 234 25.55 -37.08 -22.47
C THR A 234 24.34 -37.32 -23.36
N GLY A 235 23.63 -36.26 -23.76
CA GLY A 235 22.43 -36.33 -24.60
C GLY A 235 21.53 -35.10 -24.42
N PHE A 236 20.43 -35.05 -25.17
CA PHE A 236 19.40 -34.01 -25.04
C PHE A 236 18.15 -34.61 -24.39
N ARG A 237 17.48 -33.86 -23.52
CA ARG A 237 16.26 -34.35 -22.85
C ARG A 237 15.08 -34.41 -23.80
N ASN A 238 15.07 -33.59 -24.86
CA ASN A 238 14.04 -33.60 -25.89
C ASN A 238 14.55 -33.04 -27.23
N ASP A 239 13.73 -33.19 -28.28
CA ASP A 239 14.04 -32.74 -29.64
C ASP A 239 14.23 -31.21 -29.75
N LEU A 240 13.53 -30.42 -28.92
CA LEU A 240 13.67 -28.95 -28.93
C LEU A 240 14.98 -28.52 -28.29
N GLU A 241 15.42 -29.16 -27.21
CA GLU A 241 16.72 -28.92 -26.59
C GLU A 241 17.86 -29.24 -27.55
N LYS A 242 17.75 -30.38 -28.27
CA LYS A 242 18.68 -30.71 -29.38
C LYS A 242 18.73 -29.57 -30.40
N LEU A 243 17.57 -29.03 -30.78
CA LEU A 243 17.48 -27.95 -31.76
C LEU A 243 18.08 -26.62 -31.25
N TYR A 244 17.87 -26.30 -29.96
CA TYR A 244 18.51 -25.18 -29.28
C TYR A 244 20.04 -25.32 -29.26
N TYR A 245 20.55 -26.52 -28.98
CA TYR A 245 21.99 -26.80 -29.00
C TYR A 245 22.59 -26.68 -30.42
N LEU A 246 21.92 -27.23 -31.43
CA LEU A 246 22.34 -27.08 -32.83
C LEU A 246 22.39 -25.60 -33.24
N LYS A 247 21.42 -24.79 -32.79
CA LYS A 247 21.40 -23.34 -33.01
C LYS A 247 22.53 -22.62 -32.27
N TYR A 248 22.79 -22.99 -31.02
CA TYR A 248 23.90 -22.49 -30.21
C TYR A 248 25.25 -22.76 -30.89
N LYS A 249 25.46 -23.99 -31.38
CA LYS A 249 26.66 -24.41 -32.12
C LYS A 249 26.77 -23.86 -33.54
N LYS A 250 25.74 -23.17 -34.04
CA LYS A 250 25.64 -22.76 -35.46
C LYS A 250 25.87 -23.93 -36.42
N SER A 251 25.35 -25.11 -36.07
CA SER A 251 25.52 -26.34 -36.86
C SER A 251 24.69 -26.28 -38.15
N GLU A 252 25.25 -26.81 -39.25
CA GLU A 252 24.57 -26.94 -40.54
C GLU A 252 23.34 -27.86 -40.46
N ASP A 253 23.34 -28.82 -39.52
CA ASP A 253 22.22 -29.74 -39.29
C ASP A 253 20.98 -29.06 -38.70
N PHE A 254 21.10 -27.83 -38.19
CA PHE A 254 19.99 -27.10 -37.58
C PHE A 254 18.78 -27.00 -38.52
N ASN A 255 19.00 -26.57 -39.77
CA ASN A 255 17.91 -26.37 -40.73
C ASN A 255 17.21 -27.69 -41.09
N LYS A 256 17.99 -28.77 -41.19
CA LYS A 256 17.49 -30.12 -41.50
C LYS A 256 16.59 -30.65 -40.38
N GLU A 257 17.06 -30.58 -39.13
CA GLU A 257 16.27 -31.02 -37.97
C GLU A 257 15.06 -30.09 -37.73
N PHE A 258 15.21 -28.77 -37.91
CA PHE A 258 14.11 -27.82 -37.82
C PHE A 258 12.97 -28.18 -38.77
N LYS A 259 13.27 -28.38 -40.06
CA LYS A 259 12.26 -28.72 -41.08
C LYS A 259 11.63 -30.09 -40.84
N LYS A 260 12.38 -31.05 -40.27
CA LYS A 260 11.84 -32.36 -39.88
C LYS A 260 10.81 -32.22 -38.75
N LEU A 261 11.14 -31.45 -37.72
CA LEU A 261 10.25 -31.20 -36.58
C LEU A 261 9.02 -30.38 -36.98
N GLU A 262 9.19 -29.35 -37.81
CA GLU A 262 8.09 -28.55 -38.35
C GLU A 262 7.07 -29.44 -39.07
N LYS A 263 7.52 -30.29 -40.02
CA LYS A 263 6.63 -31.21 -40.74
C LYS A 263 5.90 -32.18 -39.80
N ARG A 264 6.60 -32.69 -38.78
CA ARG A 264 6.02 -33.60 -37.79
C ARG A 264 4.90 -32.91 -37.00
N TYR A 265 5.18 -31.75 -36.41
CA TYR A 265 4.22 -31.03 -35.56
C TYR A 265 3.05 -30.46 -36.36
N ILE A 266 3.24 -30.05 -37.63
CA ILE A 266 2.13 -29.68 -38.53
C ILE A 266 1.16 -30.85 -38.71
N ARG A 267 1.69 -32.05 -39.00
CA ARG A 267 0.89 -33.26 -39.22
C ARG A 267 0.17 -33.70 -37.95
N GLU A 268 0.82 -33.60 -36.79
CA GLU A 268 0.26 -33.96 -35.49
C GLU A 268 -0.70 -32.88 -34.94
N SER A 269 -0.78 -31.72 -35.59
CA SER A 269 -1.50 -30.54 -35.06
C SER A 269 -1.04 -30.14 -33.66
N ASP A 270 0.25 -30.31 -33.37
CA ASP A 270 0.87 -29.97 -32.08
C ASP A 270 1.17 -28.46 -32.04
N ILE A 271 0.15 -27.69 -31.66
CA ILE A 271 0.17 -26.23 -31.60
C ILE A 271 1.29 -25.73 -30.67
N ASP A 272 1.47 -26.37 -29.52
CA ASP A 272 2.44 -25.96 -28.51
C ASP A 272 3.88 -26.08 -29.04
N ASN A 273 4.21 -27.20 -29.68
CA ASN A 273 5.55 -27.40 -30.21
C ASN A 273 5.80 -26.61 -31.50
N LEU A 274 4.77 -26.35 -32.33
CA LEU A 274 4.88 -25.39 -33.43
C LEU A 274 5.16 -23.98 -32.93
N TYR A 275 4.48 -23.54 -31.87
CA TYR A 275 4.69 -22.22 -31.31
C TYR A 275 6.12 -22.05 -30.76
N LYS A 276 6.67 -23.10 -30.12
CA LYS A 276 8.08 -23.13 -29.69
C LYS A 276 9.06 -23.08 -30.87
N LEU A 277 8.78 -23.77 -31.98
CA LEU A 277 9.59 -23.66 -33.20
C LEU A 277 9.57 -22.26 -33.80
N TYR A 278 8.40 -21.61 -33.82
CA TYR A 278 8.31 -20.21 -34.21
C TYR A 278 9.16 -19.32 -33.30
N PHE A 279 9.13 -19.48 -31.98
CA PHE A 279 9.98 -18.68 -31.11
C PHE A 279 11.46 -18.89 -31.37
N LEU A 280 11.85 -20.13 -31.57
CA LEU A 280 13.24 -20.48 -31.81
C LEU A 280 13.77 -19.81 -33.08
N ASN A 281 13.01 -19.83 -34.18
CA ASN A 281 13.53 -19.42 -35.49
C ASN A 281 12.86 -18.20 -36.12
N LYS A 282 11.80 -17.67 -35.50
CA LYS A 282 10.95 -16.59 -36.01
C LYS A 282 10.45 -16.85 -37.44
N ASP A 283 10.20 -18.13 -37.77
CA ASP A 283 9.70 -18.53 -39.09
C ASP A 283 8.20 -18.19 -39.20
N PHE A 284 7.88 -17.15 -39.97
CA PHE A 284 6.52 -16.66 -40.18
C PHE A 284 5.58 -17.70 -40.80
N LYS A 285 6.11 -18.70 -41.52
CA LYS A 285 5.28 -19.76 -42.10
C LYS A 285 4.61 -20.62 -41.02
N ILE A 286 5.29 -20.78 -39.88
CA ILE A 286 4.74 -21.53 -38.75
C ILE A 286 3.60 -20.73 -38.10
N MET A 287 3.79 -19.43 -37.86
CA MET A 287 2.73 -18.57 -37.32
C MET A 287 1.52 -18.48 -38.25
N TYR A 288 1.77 -18.40 -39.55
CA TYR A 288 0.70 -18.47 -40.54
C TYR A 288 -0.11 -19.75 -40.39
N ASN A 289 0.52 -20.93 -40.33
CA ASN A 289 -0.22 -22.18 -40.14
C ASN A 289 -0.97 -22.26 -38.80
N LEU A 290 -0.38 -21.74 -37.72
CA LEU A 290 -1.02 -21.67 -36.41
C LEU A 290 -2.26 -20.78 -36.42
N SER A 291 -2.22 -19.68 -37.17
CA SER A 291 -3.32 -18.71 -37.30
C SER A 291 -4.61 -19.34 -37.83
N PHE A 292 -4.52 -20.43 -38.60
CA PHE A 292 -5.73 -21.08 -39.12
C PHE A 292 -6.51 -21.86 -38.07
N LYS A 293 -5.86 -22.30 -36.99
CA LYS A 293 -6.39 -23.27 -36.02
C LYS A 293 -6.67 -22.68 -34.64
N ASN A 294 -6.21 -21.46 -34.39
CA ASN A 294 -6.31 -20.86 -33.06
C ASN A 294 -6.49 -19.35 -33.15
N GLU A 295 -7.55 -18.85 -32.54
CA GLU A 295 -7.96 -17.45 -32.61
C GLU A 295 -6.93 -16.49 -31.97
N ASP A 296 -6.30 -16.88 -30.87
CA ASP A 296 -5.25 -16.08 -30.20
C ASP A 296 -4.01 -15.98 -31.09
N MET A 297 -3.60 -17.09 -31.71
CA MET A 297 -2.49 -17.10 -32.65
C MET A 297 -2.82 -16.33 -33.93
N PHE A 298 -4.07 -16.39 -34.39
CA PHE A 298 -4.53 -15.57 -35.50
C PHE A 298 -4.40 -14.09 -35.20
N TYR A 299 -4.93 -13.64 -34.06
CA TYR A 299 -4.87 -12.24 -33.70
C TYR A 299 -3.42 -11.75 -33.52
N LYS A 300 -2.55 -12.59 -32.95
CA LYS A 300 -1.11 -12.30 -32.85
C LYS A 300 -0.46 -12.17 -34.23
N PHE A 301 -0.73 -13.12 -35.13
CA PHE A 301 -0.24 -13.08 -36.51
C PHE A 301 -0.74 -11.83 -37.24
N PHE A 302 -2.03 -11.50 -37.09
CA PHE A 302 -2.63 -10.31 -37.68
C PHE A 302 -1.94 -9.03 -37.21
N LYS A 303 -1.71 -8.87 -35.89
CA LYS A 303 -0.97 -7.73 -35.34
C LYS A 303 0.47 -7.62 -35.84
N ASP A 304 1.20 -8.73 -35.84
CA ASP A 304 2.57 -8.76 -36.35
C ASP A 304 2.59 -8.34 -37.82
N ARG A 305 1.64 -8.81 -38.64
CA ARG A 305 1.54 -8.41 -40.04
C ARG A 305 1.26 -6.91 -40.19
N LEU A 306 0.32 -6.35 -39.41
CA LEU A 306 0.07 -4.90 -39.40
C LEU A 306 1.33 -4.09 -39.08
N GLN A 307 2.10 -4.49 -38.08
CA GLN A 307 3.36 -3.82 -37.70
C GLN A 307 4.43 -3.89 -38.80
N ASN A 308 4.40 -4.94 -39.62
CA ASN A 308 5.35 -5.15 -40.71
C ASN A 308 4.87 -4.59 -42.08
N GLY A 309 3.84 -3.73 -42.08
CA GLY A 309 3.45 -2.96 -43.27
C GLY A 309 2.76 -3.79 -44.36
N ILE A 310 1.78 -4.63 -44.00
CA ILE A 310 0.96 -5.34 -44.99
C ILE A 310 0.05 -4.41 -45.79
N SER A 311 -0.29 -4.84 -47.01
CA SER A 311 -1.22 -4.11 -47.87
C SER A 311 -2.66 -4.19 -47.39
N ASP A 312 -3.47 -3.17 -47.69
CA ASP A 312 -4.90 -3.12 -47.35
C ASP A 312 -5.67 -4.34 -47.87
N LYS A 313 -5.32 -4.83 -49.07
CA LYS A 313 -5.91 -6.06 -49.64
C LYS A 313 -5.65 -7.29 -48.78
N GLU A 314 -4.45 -7.41 -48.22
CA GLU A 314 -4.13 -8.52 -47.30
C GLU A 314 -4.90 -8.39 -45.99
N ILE A 315 -5.05 -7.18 -45.46
CA ILE A 315 -5.81 -6.92 -44.23
C ILE A 315 -7.27 -7.34 -44.41
N ILE A 316 -7.90 -6.92 -45.50
CA ILE A 316 -9.29 -7.29 -45.82
C ILE A 316 -9.43 -8.82 -45.95
N ASN A 317 -8.49 -9.48 -46.62
CA ASN A 317 -8.51 -10.94 -46.75
C ASN A 317 -8.40 -11.66 -45.39
N LEU A 318 -7.56 -11.16 -44.49
CA LEU A 318 -7.40 -11.73 -43.16
C LEU A 318 -8.66 -11.52 -42.30
N ILE A 319 -9.28 -10.34 -42.36
CA ILE A 319 -10.55 -10.07 -41.69
C ILE A 319 -11.64 -11.00 -42.22
N SER A 320 -11.78 -11.13 -43.53
CA SER A 320 -12.74 -12.06 -44.15
C SER A 320 -12.47 -13.51 -43.77
N PHE A 321 -11.20 -13.92 -43.67
CA PHE A 321 -10.84 -15.25 -43.19
C PHE A 321 -11.31 -15.46 -41.75
N TYR A 322 -11.08 -14.48 -40.87
CA TYR A 322 -11.55 -14.54 -39.48
C TYR A 322 -13.07 -14.65 -39.38
N GLU A 323 -13.81 -13.87 -40.16
CA GLU A 323 -15.29 -13.88 -40.14
C GLU A 323 -15.89 -15.20 -40.63
N ASN A 324 -15.22 -15.88 -41.57
CA ASN A 324 -15.70 -17.13 -42.16
C ASN A 324 -15.15 -18.40 -41.47
N ASN A 325 -14.25 -18.25 -40.49
CA ASN A 325 -13.67 -19.40 -39.81
C ASN A 325 -14.56 -19.87 -38.65
N ASN A 326 -15.23 -21.01 -38.85
CA ASN A 326 -16.12 -21.62 -37.87
C ASN A 326 -15.42 -22.07 -36.56
N GLU A 327 -14.10 -22.19 -36.56
CA GLU A 327 -13.34 -22.54 -35.35
C GLU A 327 -13.17 -21.34 -34.39
N PHE A 328 -13.35 -20.11 -34.88
CA PHE A 328 -13.17 -18.91 -34.08
C PHE A 328 -14.43 -18.63 -33.25
N LYS A 329 -14.22 -18.41 -31.95
CA LYS A 329 -15.30 -18.17 -30.98
C LYS A 329 -15.68 -16.69 -30.90
N GLY A 330 -14.97 -15.82 -31.61
CA GLY A 330 -15.28 -14.40 -31.71
C GLY A 330 -14.74 -13.56 -30.54
N LYS A 331 -13.75 -14.08 -29.81
CA LYS A 331 -13.04 -13.37 -28.72
C LYS A 331 -12.48 -12.03 -29.19
N TYR A 332 -11.96 -11.93 -30.41
CA TYR A 332 -11.41 -10.69 -30.98
C TYR A 332 -12.34 -10.02 -31.99
N LYS A 333 -13.64 -10.35 -31.98
CA LYS A 333 -14.59 -9.90 -33.01
C LYS A 333 -14.74 -8.38 -33.01
N LYS A 334 -14.76 -7.75 -31.83
CA LYS A 334 -14.84 -6.29 -31.68
C LYS A 334 -13.64 -5.61 -32.36
N GLU A 335 -12.44 -6.10 -32.10
CA GLU A 335 -11.20 -5.58 -32.65
C GLU A 335 -11.19 -5.74 -34.17
N MET A 336 -11.55 -6.92 -34.69
CA MET A 336 -11.65 -7.16 -36.13
C MET A 336 -12.64 -6.21 -36.80
N ILE A 337 -13.79 -5.93 -36.18
CA ILE A 337 -14.76 -4.93 -36.67
C ILE A 337 -14.12 -3.55 -36.75
N LYS A 338 -13.43 -3.09 -35.70
CA LYS A 338 -12.76 -1.78 -35.74
C LYS A 338 -11.76 -1.67 -36.88
N TYR A 339 -10.97 -2.73 -37.12
CA TYR A 339 -10.08 -2.75 -38.28
C TYR A 339 -10.86 -2.70 -39.59
N LYS A 340 -11.92 -3.50 -39.73
CA LYS A 340 -12.78 -3.51 -40.92
C LYS A 340 -13.33 -2.11 -41.25
N LEU A 341 -13.80 -1.38 -40.24
CA LEU A 341 -14.37 -0.04 -40.38
C LEU A 341 -13.40 0.99 -40.97
N ASN A 342 -12.08 0.80 -40.80
CA ASN A 342 -11.08 1.69 -41.40
C ASN A 342 -10.95 1.54 -42.93
N TYR A 343 -11.42 0.42 -43.49
CA TYR A 343 -11.31 0.10 -44.91
C TYR A 343 -12.62 0.19 -45.67
N VAL A 344 -13.74 0.33 -44.95
CA VAL A 344 -15.05 0.60 -45.54
C VAL A 344 -15.14 2.09 -45.83
N LEU A 345 -15.38 2.47 -47.08
CA LEU A 345 -15.49 3.89 -47.46
C LEU A 345 -16.88 4.46 -47.20
N ASN A 346 -17.92 3.65 -47.40
CA ASN A 346 -19.31 4.08 -47.27
C ASN A 346 -19.74 4.09 -45.79
N ASP A 347 -20.25 5.23 -45.33
CA ASP A 347 -20.69 5.39 -43.94
C ASP A 347 -21.93 4.57 -43.57
N ASP A 348 -22.87 4.34 -44.51
CA ASP A 348 -24.04 3.47 -44.29
C ASP A 348 -23.62 2.01 -44.11
N GLU A 349 -22.63 1.56 -44.89
CA GLU A 349 -22.06 0.22 -44.74
C GLU A 349 -21.34 0.06 -43.39
N LYS A 350 -20.60 1.09 -42.95
CA LYS A 350 -20.00 1.11 -41.59
C LYS A 350 -21.08 0.98 -40.52
N ILE A 351 -22.16 1.74 -40.64
CA ILE A 351 -23.28 1.70 -39.68
C ILE A 351 -23.89 0.30 -39.65
N GLN A 352 -24.13 -0.33 -40.81
CA GLN A 352 -24.67 -1.68 -40.89
C GLN A 352 -23.75 -2.70 -40.18
N ILE A 353 -22.44 -2.65 -40.43
CA ILE A 353 -21.46 -3.54 -39.77
C ILE A 353 -21.52 -3.37 -38.25
N ILE A 354 -21.62 -2.13 -37.76
CA ILE A 354 -21.72 -1.86 -36.33
C ILE A 354 -23.03 -2.42 -35.77
N ASP A 355 -24.16 -2.22 -36.46
CA ASP A 355 -25.48 -2.67 -36.02
C ASP A 355 -25.59 -4.19 -35.93
N GLU A 356 -25.02 -4.92 -36.90
CA GLU A 356 -24.97 -6.39 -36.87
C GLU A 356 -24.28 -6.94 -35.61
N TYR A 357 -23.34 -6.18 -35.04
CA TYR A 357 -22.66 -6.53 -33.79
C TYR A 357 -23.42 -6.05 -32.55
N ILE A 358 -23.75 -4.77 -32.48
CA ILE A 358 -24.35 -4.15 -31.28
C ILE A 358 -25.73 -4.74 -30.97
N ASN A 359 -26.51 -5.13 -31.98
CA ASN A 359 -27.82 -5.74 -31.78
C ASN A 359 -27.76 -7.09 -31.06
N LYS A 360 -26.62 -7.79 -31.10
CA LYS A 360 -26.39 -9.07 -30.40
C LYS A 360 -25.70 -8.86 -29.06
N THR A 361 -24.78 -7.89 -29.00
CA THR A 361 -23.99 -7.60 -27.81
C THR A 361 -23.71 -6.10 -27.77
N PHE A 362 -24.42 -5.37 -26.90
CA PHE A 362 -24.24 -3.94 -26.81
C PHE A 362 -22.81 -3.60 -26.38
N ASP A 363 -22.11 -2.81 -27.20
CA ASP A 363 -20.77 -2.30 -26.92
C ASP A 363 -20.77 -0.77 -27.01
N LYS A 364 -20.39 -0.12 -25.90
CA LYS A 364 -20.41 1.34 -25.75
C LYS A 364 -19.54 2.04 -26.80
N GLU A 365 -18.36 1.49 -27.07
CA GLU A 365 -17.37 2.14 -27.93
C GLU A 365 -17.80 2.09 -29.39
N LEU A 366 -18.25 0.93 -29.88
CA LEU A 366 -18.82 0.81 -31.22
C LEU A 366 -20.09 1.65 -31.37
N PHE A 367 -20.91 1.76 -30.31
CA PHE A 367 -22.09 2.63 -30.32
C PHE A 367 -21.70 4.09 -30.53
N LEU A 368 -20.69 4.58 -29.80
CA LEU A 368 -20.18 5.94 -29.98
C LEU A 368 -19.57 6.16 -31.37
N MET A 369 -18.84 5.16 -31.90
CA MET A 369 -18.36 5.22 -33.29
C MET A 369 -19.51 5.36 -34.29
N LYS A 370 -20.63 4.63 -34.09
CA LYS A 370 -21.83 4.79 -34.92
C LYS A 370 -22.40 6.21 -34.81
N ILE A 371 -22.52 6.76 -33.60
CA ILE A 371 -22.98 8.13 -33.39
C ILE A 371 -22.08 9.13 -34.13
N ASP A 372 -20.77 8.98 -34.06
CA ASP A 372 -19.82 9.86 -34.75
C ASP A 372 -19.93 9.77 -36.27
N ILE A 373 -20.16 8.58 -36.81
CA ILE A 373 -20.40 8.38 -38.24
C ILE A 373 -21.70 9.08 -38.63
N LEU A 374 -22.80 8.87 -37.92
CA LEU A 374 -24.09 9.50 -38.21
C LEU A 374 -24.00 11.04 -38.20
N ILE A 375 -23.31 11.63 -37.21
CA ILE A 375 -23.12 13.08 -37.15
C ILE A 375 -22.31 13.59 -38.36
N LYS A 376 -21.22 12.89 -38.71
CA LYS A 376 -20.37 13.25 -39.87
C LYS A 376 -21.10 13.13 -41.20
N SER A 377 -22.00 12.16 -41.32
CA SER A 377 -22.81 11.93 -42.52
C SER A 377 -24.09 12.79 -42.56
N GLU A 378 -24.16 13.88 -41.79
CA GLU A 378 -25.30 14.80 -41.70
C GLU A 378 -26.62 14.16 -41.21
N LYS A 379 -26.54 13.00 -40.55
CA LYS A 379 -27.67 12.27 -39.95
C LYS A 379 -27.77 12.51 -38.44
N SER A 380 -27.51 13.75 -38.01
CA SER A 380 -27.48 14.13 -36.58
C SER A 380 -28.81 13.89 -35.85
N TYR A 381 -29.94 13.96 -36.56
CA TYR A 381 -31.26 13.64 -35.99
C TYR A 381 -31.40 12.14 -35.64
N GLU A 382 -30.85 11.24 -36.47
CA GLU A 382 -30.85 9.81 -36.16
C GLU A 382 -29.93 9.52 -34.96
N ALA A 383 -28.77 10.18 -34.90
CA ALA A 383 -27.87 10.09 -33.75
C ALA A 383 -28.53 10.56 -32.46
N GLU A 384 -29.28 11.67 -32.52
CA GLU A 384 -30.07 12.20 -31.40
C GLU A 384 -31.07 11.18 -30.88
N LEU A 385 -31.87 10.58 -31.76
CA LEU A 385 -32.89 9.60 -31.37
C LEU A 385 -32.27 8.38 -30.68
N LEU A 386 -31.17 7.86 -31.21
CA LEU A 386 -30.46 6.72 -30.63
C LEU A 386 -29.87 7.05 -29.25
N LEU A 387 -29.27 8.23 -29.09
CA LEU A 387 -28.75 8.69 -27.81
C LEU A 387 -29.87 8.89 -26.79
N ALA A 388 -30.96 9.57 -27.17
CA ALA A 388 -32.12 9.79 -26.31
C ALA A 388 -32.72 8.46 -25.84
N GLU A 389 -32.87 7.48 -26.74
CA GLU A 389 -33.38 6.16 -26.38
C GLU A 389 -32.52 5.50 -25.29
N LYS A 390 -31.19 5.59 -25.39
CA LYS A 390 -30.28 4.99 -24.40
C LYS A 390 -30.28 5.74 -23.08
N ILE A 391 -30.10 7.06 -23.14
CA ILE A 391 -29.98 7.92 -21.96
C ILE A 391 -31.26 7.83 -21.11
N PHE A 392 -32.43 8.04 -21.73
CA PHE A 392 -33.69 8.15 -20.99
C PHE A 392 -34.37 6.81 -20.70
N LYS A 393 -33.83 5.68 -21.18
CA LYS A 393 -34.21 4.33 -20.72
C LYS A 393 -33.31 3.81 -19.57
N GLY A 394 -32.53 4.69 -18.95
CA GLY A 394 -31.77 4.38 -17.72
C GLY A 394 -30.28 4.11 -17.93
N PHE A 395 -29.73 4.33 -19.13
CA PHE A 395 -28.29 4.24 -19.40
C PHE A 395 -27.66 5.64 -19.41
N GLU A 396 -27.64 6.31 -18.26
CA GLU A 396 -27.09 7.65 -18.08
C GLU A 396 -25.54 7.65 -18.10
N ASN A 397 -24.99 7.47 -19.30
CA ASN A 397 -23.56 7.55 -19.54
C ASN A 397 -23.13 9.00 -19.85
N GLU A 398 -22.09 9.48 -19.19
CA GLU A 398 -21.55 10.84 -19.37
C GLU A 398 -21.19 11.17 -20.83
N GLU A 399 -20.51 10.28 -21.54
CA GLU A 399 -20.13 10.52 -22.94
C GLU A 399 -21.37 10.57 -23.86
N PHE A 400 -22.42 9.80 -23.54
CA PHE A 400 -23.66 9.82 -24.34
C PHE A 400 -24.40 11.13 -24.11
N ILE A 401 -24.50 11.56 -22.85
CA ILE A 401 -25.14 12.82 -22.47
C ILE A 401 -24.40 13.99 -23.11
N GLN A 402 -23.06 14.02 -23.07
CA GLN A 402 -22.25 15.07 -23.71
C GLN A 402 -22.51 15.14 -25.22
N LYS A 403 -22.46 14.02 -25.94
CA LYS A 403 -22.77 14.02 -27.39
C LYS A 403 -24.21 14.45 -27.67
N TYR A 404 -25.17 14.04 -26.84
CA TYR A 404 -26.56 14.45 -26.98
C TYR A 404 -26.73 15.96 -26.80
N ILE A 405 -26.03 16.53 -25.81
CA ILE A 405 -25.98 17.98 -25.59
C ILE A 405 -25.38 18.69 -26.80
N GLU A 406 -24.22 18.23 -27.30
CA GLU A 406 -23.54 18.81 -28.46
C GLU A 406 -24.46 18.87 -29.69
N ILE A 407 -25.23 17.81 -29.97
CA ILE A 407 -26.17 17.78 -31.10
C ILE A 407 -27.25 18.86 -30.96
N LEU A 408 -27.85 19.00 -29.77
CA LEU A 408 -28.91 19.98 -29.54
C LEU A 408 -28.38 21.42 -29.50
N GLU A 409 -27.19 21.66 -28.93
CA GLU A 409 -26.53 22.97 -28.94
C GLU A 409 -26.19 23.40 -30.36
N ASN A 410 -25.60 22.50 -31.17
CA ASN A 410 -25.27 22.78 -32.57
C ASN A 410 -26.52 23.04 -33.44
N SER A 411 -27.67 22.49 -33.03
CA SER A 411 -28.96 22.73 -33.67
C SER A 411 -29.71 23.95 -33.09
N ASN A 412 -29.10 24.70 -32.18
CA ASN A 412 -29.70 25.84 -31.46
C ASN A 412 -31.04 25.51 -30.77
N ARG A 413 -31.21 24.28 -30.28
CA ARG A 413 -32.42 23.77 -29.60
C ARG A 413 -32.27 23.82 -28.08
N ILE A 414 -31.88 24.98 -27.54
CA ILE A 414 -31.53 25.14 -26.11
C ILE A 414 -32.74 24.91 -25.19
N ASP A 415 -33.93 25.37 -25.56
CA ASP A 415 -35.14 25.14 -24.75
C ASP A 415 -35.47 23.65 -24.60
N GLU A 416 -35.33 22.91 -25.70
CA GLU A 416 -35.53 21.47 -25.69
C GLU A 416 -34.44 20.75 -24.90
N LEU A 417 -33.18 21.18 -25.05
CA LEU A 417 -32.08 20.67 -24.26
C LEU A 417 -32.37 20.82 -22.76
N MET A 418 -32.82 22.00 -22.31
CA MET A 418 -33.16 22.22 -20.90
C MET A 418 -34.29 21.31 -20.43
N ALA A 419 -35.34 21.17 -21.23
CA ALA A 419 -36.47 20.28 -20.92
C ALA A 419 -36.01 18.82 -20.77
N LYS A 420 -35.10 18.36 -21.64
CA LYS A 420 -34.57 17.00 -21.64
C LYS A 420 -33.59 16.75 -20.49
N LEU A 421 -32.65 17.64 -20.24
CA LEU A 421 -31.71 17.52 -19.12
C LEU A 421 -32.43 17.51 -17.78
N LYS A 422 -33.54 18.25 -17.64
CA LYS A 422 -34.39 18.24 -16.44
C LYS A 422 -34.96 16.84 -16.14
N LEU A 423 -35.07 15.95 -17.13
CA LEU A 423 -35.57 14.57 -16.95
C LEU A 423 -34.51 13.58 -16.46
N LEU A 424 -33.22 13.91 -16.57
CA LEU A 424 -32.13 13.03 -16.12
C LEU A 424 -32.19 12.80 -14.61
N TYR A 425 -31.84 11.60 -14.14
CA TYR A 425 -31.66 11.31 -12.73
C TYR A 425 -30.52 12.16 -12.15
N ASN A 426 -29.36 12.19 -12.82
CA ASN A 426 -28.27 13.08 -12.41
C ASN A 426 -28.52 14.52 -12.90
N LYS A 427 -28.90 15.40 -11.96
CA LYS A 427 -29.21 16.81 -12.23
C LYS A 427 -28.00 17.68 -12.52
N LYS A 428 -26.76 17.18 -12.37
CA LYS A 428 -25.53 17.94 -12.63
C LYS A 428 -25.55 18.63 -13.99
N TYR A 429 -25.91 17.91 -15.07
CA TYR A 429 -25.94 18.47 -16.41
C TYR A 429 -27.02 19.53 -16.59
N TYR A 430 -28.21 19.32 -16.02
CA TYR A 430 -29.26 20.34 -16.04
C TYR A 430 -28.79 21.63 -15.34
N ILE A 431 -28.19 21.51 -14.14
CA ILE A 431 -27.69 22.65 -13.38
C ILE A 431 -26.57 23.39 -14.14
N GLU A 432 -25.58 22.66 -14.63
CA GLU A 432 -24.43 23.21 -15.35
C GLU A 432 -24.86 24.04 -16.55
N TYR A 433 -25.78 23.50 -17.36
CA TYR A 433 -26.22 24.17 -18.58
C TYR A 433 -27.29 25.24 -18.32
N ALA A 434 -28.12 25.08 -17.29
CA ALA A 434 -29.02 26.16 -16.85
C ALA A 434 -28.22 27.40 -16.43
N ILE A 435 -27.11 27.23 -15.70
CA ILE A 435 -26.21 28.35 -15.36
C ILE A 435 -25.56 28.93 -16.61
N LYS A 436 -25.00 28.09 -17.49
CA LYS A 436 -24.34 28.50 -18.74
C LYS A 436 -25.24 29.40 -19.60
N TYR A 437 -26.53 29.08 -19.68
CA TYR A 437 -27.52 29.77 -20.50
C TYR A 437 -28.42 30.73 -19.72
N ALA A 438 -28.12 31.01 -18.45
CA ALA A 438 -28.90 31.88 -17.57
C ALA A 438 -30.40 31.52 -17.46
N TYR A 439 -30.72 30.23 -17.45
CA TYR A 439 -32.06 29.74 -17.14
C TYR A 439 -32.33 29.76 -15.63
N ASP A 440 -33.57 30.06 -15.27
CA ASP A 440 -34.03 29.93 -13.89
C ASP A 440 -34.06 28.46 -13.47
N ILE A 441 -33.34 28.15 -12.39
CA ILE A 441 -33.32 26.81 -11.80
C ILE A 441 -34.50 26.68 -10.85
N ASP A 442 -35.36 25.71 -11.13
CA ASP A 442 -36.52 25.38 -10.31
C ASP A 442 -36.09 25.08 -8.86
N LYS A 443 -36.81 25.65 -7.89
CA LYS A 443 -36.53 25.50 -6.44
C LYS A 443 -36.49 24.04 -6.00
N THR A 444 -37.16 23.15 -6.71
CA THR A 444 -37.11 21.69 -6.46
C THR A 444 -35.70 21.08 -6.62
N PHE A 445 -34.81 21.69 -7.41
CA PHE A 445 -33.41 21.26 -7.62
C PHE A 445 -32.39 22.03 -6.80
N GLU A 446 -32.84 22.79 -5.79
CA GLU A 446 -31.97 23.62 -4.98
C GLU A 446 -30.86 22.81 -4.27
N LYS A 447 -31.16 21.58 -3.82
CA LYS A 447 -30.16 20.69 -3.22
C LYS A 447 -29.08 20.28 -4.22
N ASP A 448 -29.48 19.98 -5.46
CA ASP A 448 -28.54 19.62 -6.53
C ASP A 448 -27.67 20.82 -6.93
N LEU A 449 -28.24 22.03 -6.95
CA LEU A 449 -27.51 23.27 -7.19
C LEU A 449 -26.46 23.55 -6.11
N ILE A 450 -26.82 23.39 -4.84
CA ILE A 450 -25.88 23.52 -3.71
C ILE A 450 -24.74 22.52 -3.86
N GLN A 451 -25.06 21.25 -4.16
CA GLN A 451 -24.04 20.22 -4.34
C GLN A 451 -23.13 20.54 -5.54
N TYR A 452 -23.69 21.03 -6.65
CA TYR A 452 -22.92 21.45 -7.82
C TYR A 452 -21.91 22.55 -7.50
N TYR A 453 -22.33 23.63 -6.83
CA TYR A 453 -21.41 24.70 -6.43
C TYR A 453 -20.32 24.22 -5.47
N PHE A 454 -20.68 23.33 -4.55
CA PHE A 454 -19.72 22.71 -3.64
C PHE A 454 -18.67 21.89 -4.40
N ASP A 455 -19.10 21.01 -5.32
CA ASP A 455 -18.21 20.15 -6.09
C ASP A 455 -17.31 20.93 -7.06
N LYS A 456 -17.79 22.05 -7.60
CA LYS A 456 -17.02 22.96 -8.46
C LYS A 456 -16.10 23.92 -7.68
N GLY A 457 -16.16 23.92 -6.36
CA GLY A 457 -15.38 24.82 -5.51
C GLY A 457 -15.83 26.28 -5.55
N GLU A 458 -17.06 26.56 -5.99
CA GLU A 458 -17.63 27.92 -6.07
C GLU A 458 -18.20 28.35 -4.70
N TYR A 459 -17.36 28.29 -3.67
CA TYR A 459 -17.79 28.44 -2.29
C TYR A 459 -18.34 29.83 -1.95
N VAL A 460 -18.02 30.88 -2.69
CA VAL A 460 -18.65 32.20 -2.49
C VAL A 460 -20.15 32.17 -2.83
N LYS A 461 -20.54 31.42 -3.87
CA LYS A 461 -21.96 31.32 -4.27
C LYS A 461 -22.80 30.55 -3.26
N LEU A 462 -22.17 29.65 -2.48
CA LEU A 462 -22.84 28.92 -1.41
C LEU A 462 -23.32 29.81 -0.26
N LEU A 463 -22.83 31.05 -0.13
CA LEU A 463 -23.30 31.99 0.89
C LEU A 463 -24.79 32.32 0.70
N MET A 464 -25.28 32.32 -0.54
CA MET A 464 -26.72 32.52 -0.82
C MET A 464 -27.58 31.37 -0.29
N TYR A 465 -26.98 30.20 -0.05
CA TYR A 465 -27.64 28.97 0.39
C TYR A 465 -27.16 28.51 1.78
N LYS A 466 -26.52 29.41 2.53
CA LYS A 466 -25.85 29.12 3.79
C LYS A 466 -26.74 28.43 4.84
N GLU A 467 -28.03 28.77 4.85
CA GLU A 467 -29.03 28.17 5.74
C GLU A 467 -29.41 26.73 5.34
N LYS A 468 -28.96 26.23 4.20
CA LYS A 468 -29.28 24.89 3.68
C LYS A 468 -28.08 23.96 3.60
N LEU A 469 -26.88 24.45 3.92
CA LEU A 469 -25.67 23.63 3.98
C LEU A 469 -25.76 22.60 5.12
N ASN A 470 -25.33 21.38 4.82
CA ASN A 470 -25.25 20.30 5.81
C ASN A 470 -23.94 20.34 6.60
N PHE A 471 -23.87 19.57 7.69
CA PHE A 471 -22.68 19.51 8.55
C PHE A 471 -21.38 19.19 7.78
N LYS A 472 -21.40 18.19 6.88
CA LYS A 472 -20.20 17.77 6.13
C LYS A 472 -19.68 18.90 5.23
N GLN A 473 -20.58 19.64 4.58
CA GLN A 473 -20.22 20.77 3.73
C GLN A 473 -19.62 21.91 4.57
N LEU A 474 -20.24 22.24 5.70
CA LEU A 474 -19.74 23.30 6.60
C LEU A 474 -18.40 22.92 7.24
N ASP A 475 -18.25 21.68 7.72
CA ASP A 475 -17.00 21.18 8.28
C ASP A 475 -15.86 21.24 7.26
N PHE A 476 -16.12 20.82 6.01
CA PHE A 476 -15.15 20.93 4.93
C PHE A 476 -14.76 22.39 4.66
N LEU A 477 -15.74 23.29 4.53
CA LEU A 477 -15.49 24.71 4.26
C LEU A 477 -14.61 25.35 5.34
N LEU A 478 -14.93 25.10 6.62
CA LEU A 478 -14.19 25.66 7.76
C LEU A 478 -12.77 25.11 7.86
N LYS A 479 -12.57 23.81 7.66
CA LYS A 479 -11.23 23.19 7.62
C LYS A 479 -10.37 23.74 6.49
N ASN A 480 -10.99 24.23 5.42
CA ASN A 480 -10.30 24.83 4.27
C ASN A 480 -10.28 26.36 4.32
N GLY A 481 -10.54 26.97 5.48
CA GLY A 481 -10.30 28.40 5.72
C GLY A 481 -11.44 29.34 5.34
N TRP A 482 -12.62 28.84 4.98
CA TRP A 482 -13.80 29.67 4.65
C TRP A 482 -14.55 30.08 5.93
N GLN A 483 -13.98 31.03 6.66
CA GLN A 483 -14.46 31.44 7.99
C GLN A 483 -15.81 32.17 7.97
N GLU A 484 -16.25 32.67 6.82
CA GLU A 484 -17.56 33.31 6.65
C GLU A 484 -18.74 32.37 6.96
N TYR A 485 -18.48 31.05 7.05
CA TYR A 485 -19.45 30.03 7.39
C TYR A 485 -19.50 29.68 8.89
N LEU A 486 -18.59 30.23 9.71
CA LEU A 486 -18.41 29.80 11.11
C LEU A 486 -19.65 30.07 11.96
N ASP A 487 -20.19 31.29 11.91
CA ASP A 487 -21.37 31.69 12.68
C ASP A 487 -22.57 30.77 12.39
N ILE A 488 -22.67 30.30 11.15
CA ILE A 488 -23.76 29.47 10.63
C ILE A 488 -23.61 28.02 11.08
N ALA A 489 -22.38 27.52 11.10
CA ALA A 489 -22.07 26.20 11.63
C ALA A 489 -22.35 26.15 13.14
N LEU A 490 -21.95 27.18 13.88
CA LEU A 490 -22.17 27.30 15.33
C LEU A 490 -23.65 27.47 15.72
N GLU A 491 -24.47 28.10 14.87
CA GLU A 491 -25.90 28.22 15.10
C GLU A 491 -26.62 26.86 15.01
N LYS A 492 -26.12 25.95 14.16
CA LYS A 492 -26.83 24.71 13.80
C LYS A 492 -26.26 23.44 14.41
N TYR A 493 -24.96 23.41 14.66
CA TYR A 493 -24.23 22.19 15.01
C TYR A 493 -23.30 22.43 16.19
N GLU A 494 -22.94 21.34 16.87
CA GLU A 494 -21.97 21.39 17.95
C GLU A 494 -20.59 21.78 17.42
N TYR A 495 -19.93 22.67 18.16
CA TYR A 495 -18.56 23.09 17.87
C TYR A 495 -17.61 21.90 17.72
N GLN A 496 -16.83 21.90 16.65
CA GLN A 496 -15.74 20.96 16.44
C GLN A 496 -14.40 21.66 16.73
N LYS A 497 -13.49 20.97 17.41
CA LYS A 497 -12.18 21.50 17.81
C LYS A 497 -11.32 21.87 16.59
N GLU A 498 -11.61 21.31 15.43
CA GLU A 498 -10.91 21.56 14.17
C GLU A 498 -11.37 22.84 13.47
N TRP A 499 -12.45 23.49 13.94
CA TRP A 499 -12.94 24.77 13.40
C TRP A 499 -12.17 25.98 13.98
N ILE A 500 -11.07 25.75 14.72
CA ILE A 500 -10.27 26.79 15.38
C ILE A 500 -9.66 27.75 14.37
N ILE A 501 -9.94 29.04 14.55
CA ILE A 501 -9.05 30.13 14.13
C ILE A 501 -7.99 30.25 15.23
N PRO A 502 -6.70 29.94 14.98
CA PRO A 502 -5.66 30.20 15.95
C PRO A 502 -5.64 31.72 16.16
N ASN A 503 -5.98 32.16 17.38
CA ASN A 503 -5.93 33.54 17.92
C ASN A 503 -7.26 34.21 18.28
N GLU A 504 -8.44 33.63 18.04
CA GLU A 504 -9.71 34.23 18.49
C GLU A 504 -10.35 33.44 19.66
N LEU A 505 -9.96 33.80 20.89
CA LEU A 505 -10.52 33.31 22.16
C LEU A 505 -12.06 33.52 22.27
N LYS A 506 -12.64 34.42 21.47
CA LYS A 506 -14.06 34.81 21.50
C LYS A 506 -15.04 33.63 21.27
N TYR A 507 -14.67 32.61 20.50
CA TYR A 507 -15.63 31.57 20.07
C TYR A 507 -15.67 30.31 20.93
N PHE A 508 -14.71 30.11 21.84
CA PHE A 508 -14.73 28.97 22.78
C PHE A 508 -15.90 29.05 23.79
N TYR A 509 -16.50 30.22 23.97
CA TYR A 509 -17.33 30.53 25.14
C TYR A 509 -18.85 30.50 24.91
N PHE A 510 -19.32 30.32 23.66
CA PHE A 510 -20.74 30.46 23.30
C PHE A 510 -21.41 29.19 22.77
N ASN A 511 -21.01 28.00 23.25
CA ASN A 511 -21.86 26.82 23.08
C ASN A 511 -22.85 26.71 24.25
N LYS A 512 -24.12 27.06 23.99
CA LYS A 512 -25.22 27.04 24.98
C LYS A 512 -25.43 25.66 25.64
N ASN A 513 -24.92 24.59 25.02
CA ASN A 513 -25.24 23.21 25.38
C ASN A 513 -24.12 22.43 26.08
N ASN A 514 -22.89 22.97 26.18
CA ASN A 514 -21.80 22.29 26.90
C ASN A 514 -20.74 23.30 27.39
N LEU A 515 -20.94 23.86 28.58
CA LEU A 515 -19.90 24.61 29.27
C LEU A 515 -18.94 23.63 29.96
N VAL A 516 -17.96 23.11 29.22
CA VAL A 516 -16.81 22.43 29.84
C VAL A 516 -15.87 23.52 30.36
N PHE A 517 -15.84 23.67 31.67
CA PHE A 517 -14.99 24.62 32.38
C PHE A 517 -13.63 23.97 32.66
N ASP A 518 -12.57 24.50 32.03
CA ASP A 518 -11.21 23.97 32.12
C ASP A 518 -10.37 24.82 33.09
N ASP A 519 -9.78 24.16 34.08
CA ASP A 519 -8.94 24.77 35.11
C ASP A 519 -7.68 25.42 34.52
N TYR A 520 -7.16 24.91 33.40
CA TYR A 520 -6.03 25.48 32.67
C TYR A 520 -6.36 26.90 32.17
N TYR A 521 -7.46 27.05 31.43
CA TYR A 521 -7.87 28.34 30.87
C TYR A 521 -8.27 29.34 31.95
N LYS A 522 -8.96 28.87 32.99
CA LYS A 522 -9.25 29.71 34.17
C LYS A 522 -7.95 30.25 34.77
N ASN A 523 -6.90 29.44 34.91
CA ASN A 523 -5.63 29.88 35.48
C ASN A 523 -4.90 30.87 34.56
N GLU A 524 -4.95 30.67 33.25
CA GLU A 524 -4.37 31.61 32.28
C GLU A 524 -5.08 32.97 32.27
N ILE A 525 -6.41 33.00 32.33
CA ILE A 525 -7.19 34.25 32.41
C ILE A 525 -6.90 34.97 33.74
N GLU A 526 -6.82 34.24 34.86
CA GLU A 526 -6.55 34.86 36.16
C GLU A 526 -5.21 35.59 36.22
N LYS A 527 -4.18 35.06 35.57
CA LYS A 527 -2.83 35.65 35.49
C LYS A 527 -2.79 36.97 34.71
N LYS A 528 -3.77 37.26 33.85
CA LYS A 528 -3.81 38.51 33.10
C LYS A 528 -4.10 39.69 34.01
N ASN A 529 -3.31 40.76 33.90
CA ASN A 529 -3.54 42.00 34.65
C ASN A 529 -4.83 42.71 34.20
N GLU A 530 -5.10 42.73 32.90
CA GLU A 530 -6.34 43.23 32.31
C GLU A 530 -7.11 42.07 31.68
N LYS A 531 -8.41 42.02 31.94
CA LYS A 531 -9.32 40.98 31.46
C LYS A 531 -10.37 41.62 30.56
N THR A 532 -10.71 40.98 29.47
CA THR A 532 -11.85 41.41 28.63
C THR A 532 -13.18 41.03 29.30
N ASP A 533 -14.28 41.65 28.90
CA ASP A 533 -15.59 41.34 29.47
C ASP A 533 -16.02 39.88 29.22
N VAL A 534 -15.62 39.31 28.08
CA VAL A 534 -15.87 37.89 27.76
C VAL A 534 -15.11 36.97 28.73
N GLU A 535 -13.85 37.30 29.03
CA GLU A 535 -13.03 36.56 29.99
C GLU A 535 -13.54 36.70 31.42
N MET A 536 -14.03 37.88 31.79
CA MET A 536 -14.68 38.09 33.09
C MET A 536 -16.00 37.32 33.21
N TYR A 537 -16.78 37.25 32.13
CA TYR A 537 -18.03 36.47 32.10
C TYR A 537 -17.76 34.97 32.18
N TYR A 538 -16.70 34.49 31.53
CA TYR A 538 -16.25 33.12 31.68
C TYR A 538 -15.85 32.80 33.13
N LEU A 539 -15.04 33.64 33.77
CA LEU A 539 -14.65 33.45 35.18
C LEU A 539 -15.86 33.48 36.12
N TYR A 540 -16.83 34.36 35.87
CA TYR A 540 -18.11 34.36 36.60
C TYR A 540 -18.83 33.01 36.48
N LEU A 541 -19.06 32.52 35.26
CA LEU A 541 -19.77 31.26 35.05
C LEU A 541 -19.00 30.05 35.60
N TYR A 542 -17.66 30.02 35.42
CA TYR A 542 -16.77 29.01 35.96
C TYR A 542 -16.92 28.91 37.48
N TYR A 543 -16.79 30.05 38.18
CA TYR A 543 -16.84 30.08 39.64
C TYR A 543 -18.23 29.81 40.18
N LYS A 544 -19.27 30.28 39.49
CA LYS A 544 -20.66 29.99 39.81
C LYS A 544 -20.95 28.49 39.72
N ASN A 545 -20.48 27.81 38.67
CA ASN A 545 -20.69 26.38 38.49
C ASN A 545 -19.90 25.54 39.52
N LYS A 546 -18.68 25.95 39.87
CA LYS A 546 -17.87 25.31 40.93
C LYS A 546 -18.35 25.65 42.36
N GLY A 547 -19.44 26.39 42.53
CA GLY A 547 -20.01 26.76 43.83
C GLY A 547 -19.23 27.83 44.60
N ASN A 548 -18.26 28.51 43.98
CA ASN A 548 -17.51 29.60 44.60
C ASN A 548 -18.23 30.95 44.38
N ILE A 549 -19.26 31.17 45.21
CA ILE A 549 -20.18 32.30 45.08
C ILE A 549 -19.46 33.65 45.23
N GLU A 550 -18.50 33.76 46.14
CA GLU A 550 -17.78 35.01 46.41
C GLU A 550 -16.97 35.48 45.18
N LYS A 551 -16.21 34.56 44.56
CA LYS A 551 -15.45 34.89 43.35
C LYS A 551 -16.36 35.14 42.16
N ALA A 552 -17.43 34.37 42.01
CA ALA A 552 -18.42 34.59 40.96
C ALA A 552 -19.02 36.00 41.08
N GLU A 553 -19.46 36.40 42.28
CA GLU A 553 -20.06 37.70 42.53
C GLU A 553 -19.08 38.84 42.27
N LYS A 554 -17.79 38.67 42.62
CA LYS A 554 -16.76 39.65 42.28
C LYS A 554 -16.70 39.95 40.78
N TYR A 555 -16.65 38.93 39.93
CA TYR A 555 -16.61 39.13 38.47
C TYR A 555 -17.94 39.66 37.94
N PHE A 556 -19.06 39.21 38.50
CA PHE A 556 -20.38 39.75 38.15
C PHE A 556 -20.51 41.24 38.44
N GLN A 557 -20.02 41.71 39.60
CA GLN A 557 -20.07 43.13 39.96
C GLN A 557 -19.14 44.00 39.09
N ILE A 558 -17.99 43.46 38.65
CA ILE A 558 -17.10 44.17 37.71
C ILE A 558 -17.79 44.31 36.35
N LEU A 559 -18.36 43.23 35.82
CA LEU A 559 -19.15 43.27 34.59
C LEU A 559 -20.32 44.23 34.72
N LYS A 560 -21.05 44.15 35.83
CA LYS A 560 -22.18 45.04 36.12
C LYS A 560 -21.76 46.52 36.07
N ARG A 561 -20.60 46.87 36.62
CA ARG A 561 -20.04 48.23 36.53
C ARG A 561 -19.66 48.64 35.11
N ASN A 562 -19.12 47.73 34.31
CA ASN A 562 -18.71 48.03 32.93
C ASN A 562 -19.92 48.28 32.00
N TYR A 563 -21.10 47.71 32.34
CA TYR A 563 -22.31 47.78 31.50
C TYR A 563 -23.50 48.55 32.12
N LEU A 564 -23.37 49.06 33.36
CA LEU A 564 -24.33 50.00 33.99
C LEU A 564 -23.67 51.35 34.25
N LEU A 565 -23.14 51.94 33.17
CA LEU A 565 -23.07 53.38 32.96
C LEU A 565 -23.94 53.75 31.77
#